data_AF-A0AAN7YCC2-F1
#
_entry.id   AF-A0AAN7YCC2-F1
#
_cell.length_a   1.000
_cell.length_b   1.000
_cell.length_c   1.000
_cell.angle_alpha   90.00
_cell.angle_beta   90.00
_cell.angle_gamma   90.00
#
_symmetry.space_group_name_H-M   'P 1'
#
loop_
_entity.id
_entity.type
_entity.pdbx_description
1 polymer ?
#
loop_
_entity_poly.entity_id
_entity_poly.type
_entity_poly.pdbx_seq_one_letter_code
_entity_poly.pdbx_strand_id
1 'polypeptide(L)'
;MATKTLTALKVAQLKHATFLLGLPSAGTKSELITSLTRHIGLHVGAEPAESNRILSVDMGIRNLAYCVVTTTPPSNNENQHSGTEDQPPTALHVSTWSKTDLLQPDPINDTDPETKNKTSSRTALTNDPFTPSHLSRTAYTITRKFLSHSPSTILIERQRFRSGSGAAIQEWTVRVNMLESMLWACLRTLGQQRSTDRDSSDQPELHEVNPARVANFWVPAKDVPLRRTAALFQDDAGEKAETLMEVVGKKTRKIQKKDKINIVRSWLEGSEDVALTFEGEAAITARRFNGEKSTRTTTSTQDAAGIGKLDDLADCLLQAAAWARWQENRRIFAQLVEERSAG
;
A
#
# COMPACT_ATOMS: atom_id res chain seq x y z
N MET A 1 6.22 -20.18 -23.63
CA MET A 1 6.79 -21.27 -22.81
C MET A 1 6.28 -21.24 -21.37
N ALA A 2 6.25 -20.08 -20.70
CA ALA A 2 5.65 -19.92 -19.36
C ALA A 2 4.25 -20.56 -19.17
N THR A 3 3.37 -20.44 -20.17
CA THR A 3 2.03 -21.05 -20.12
C THR A 3 2.06 -22.56 -19.94
N LYS A 4 3.01 -23.27 -20.58
CA LYS A 4 3.15 -24.73 -20.46
C LYS A 4 3.51 -25.12 -19.03
N THR A 5 4.50 -24.44 -18.44
CA THR A 5 4.92 -24.61 -17.05
C THR A 5 3.77 -24.37 -16.07
N LEU A 6 2.99 -23.30 -16.28
CA LEU A 6 1.85 -22.98 -15.43
C LEU A 6 0.68 -23.97 -15.59
N THR A 7 0.45 -24.52 -16.80
CA THR A 7 -0.61 -25.51 -17.03
C THR A 7 -0.37 -26.83 -16.30
N ALA A 8 0.90 -27.18 -16.02
CA ALA A 8 1.26 -28.37 -15.26
C ALA A 8 0.91 -28.26 -13.76
N LEU A 9 0.75 -27.05 -13.23
CA LEU A 9 0.44 -26.83 -11.82
C LEU A 9 -1.02 -27.18 -11.47
N LYS A 10 -1.23 -27.71 -10.27
CA LYS A 10 -2.57 -27.89 -9.67
C LYS A 10 -3.21 -26.53 -9.36
N VAL A 11 -4.54 -26.50 -9.27
CA VAL A 11 -5.28 -25.26 -8.97
C VAL A 11 -4.86 -24.65 -7.63
N ALA A 12 -4.62 -25.46 -6.60
CA ALA A 12 -4.15 -24.99 -5.29
C ALA A 12 -2.79 -24.26 -5.40
N GLN A 13 -1.85 -24.78 -6.19
CA GLN A 13 -0.55 -24.12 -6.45
C GLN A 13 -0.73 -22.78 -7.16
N LEU A 14 -1.64 -22.70 -8.13
CA LEU A 14 -1.94 -21.44 -8.85
C LEU A 14 -2.61 -20.41 -7.92
N LYS A 15 -3.54 -20.85 -7.06
CA LYS A 15 -4.16 -19.98 -6.04
C LYS A 15 -3.11 -19.47 -5.06
N HIS A 16 -2.24 -20.34 -4.56
CA HIS A 16 -1.14 -19.95 -3.69
C HIS A 16 -0.17 -18.98 -4.38
N ALA A 17 0.14 -19.21 -5.66
CA ALA A 17 0.91 -18.28 -6.48
C ALA A 17 0.25 -16.89 -6.54
N THR A 18 -1.01 -16.81 -6.96
CA THR A 18 -1.72 -15.53 -7.03
C THR A 18 -1.79 -14.82 -5.68
N PHE A 19 -1.98 -15.55 -4.57
CA PHE A 19 -1.96 -15.00 -3.21
C PHE A 19 -0.63 -14.31 -2.89
N LEU A 20 0.50 -15.01 -3.11
CA LEU A 20 1.84 -14.46 -2.87
C LEU A 20 2.19 -13.27 -3.77
N LEU A 21 1.54 -13.16 -4.93
CA LEU A 21 1.75 -12.09 -5.90
C LEU A 21 0.76 -10.91 -5.71
N GLY A 22 -0.11 -10.96 -4.70
CA GLY A 22 -1.12 -9.93 -4.47
C GLY A 22 -2.19 -9.86 -5.56
N LEU A 23 -2.47 -10.97 -6.23
CA LEU A 23 -3.46 -11.11 -7.30
C LEU A 23 -4.74 -11.78 -6.78
N PRO A 24 -5.89 -11.64 -7.49
CA PRO A 24 -7.09 -12.42 -7.17
C PRO A 24 -6.82 -13.94 -7.24
N SER A 25 -7.15 -14.66 -6.16
CA SER A 25 -6.98 -16.11 -6.05
C SER A 25 -8.27 -16.91 -6.24
N ALA A 26 -9.36 -16.25 -6.61
CA ALA A 26 -10.62 -16.87 -6.98
C ALA A 26 -10.73 -16.95 -8.50
N GLY A 27 -11.44 -17.96 -9.00
CA GLY A 27 -11.65 -18.19 -10.43
C GLY A 27 -11.26 -19.59 -10.88
N THR A 28 -11.44 -19.82 -12.16
CA THR A 28 -11.07 -21.04 -12.89
C THR A 28 -9.55 -21.16 -13.06
N LYS A 29 -9.06 -22.36 -13.34
CA LYS A 29 -7.63 -22.61 -13.61
C LYS A 29 -7.09 -21.71 -14.73
N SER A 30 -7.87 -21.53 -15.80
CA SER A 30 -7.48 -20.69 -16.94
C SER A 30 -7.34 -19.21 -16.54
N GLU A 31 -8.28 -18.66 -15.78
CA GLU A 31 -8.22 -17.26 -15.32
C GLU A 31 -6.99 -17.00 -14.46
N LEU A 32 -6.65 -17.93 -13.56
CA LEU A 32 -5.43 -17.85 -12.74
C LEU A 32 -4.17 -17.89 -13.60
N ILE A 33 -4.10 -18.80 -14.59
CA ILE A 33 -2.95 -18.90 -15.50
C ILE A 33 -2.81 -17.62 -16.33
N THR A 34 -3.90 -17.10 -16.90
CA THR A 34 -3.89 -15.84 -17.67
C THR A 34 -3.40 -14.68 -16.81
N SER A 35 -3.90 -14.57 -15.57
CA SER A 35 -3.47 -13.52 -14.64
C SER A 35 -1.98 -13.64 -14.30
N LEU A 36 -1.50 -14.83 -13.95
CA LEU A 36 -0.10 -15.06 -13.62
C LEU A 36 0.81 -14.77 -14.83
N THR A 37 0.45 -15.28 -16.01
CA THR A 37 1.22 -15.07 -17.26
C THR A 37 1.39 -13.59 -17.57
N ARG A 38 0.31 -12.80 -17.43
CA ARG A 38 0.37 -11.34 -17.63
C ARG A 38 1.35 -10.67 -16.68
N HIS A 39 1.28 -10.98 -15.39
CA HIS A 39 2.06 -10.29 -14.37
C HIS A 39 3.52 -10.74 -14.31
N ILE A 40 3.85 -11.98 -14.66
CA ILE A 40 5.26 -12.41 -14.79
C ILE A 40 5.89 -11.83 -16.06
N GLY A 41 5.13 -11.71 -17.15
CA GLY A 41 5.64 -11.19 -18.43
C GLY A 41 6.14 -9.75 -18.36
N LEU A 42 5.66 -8.96 -17.38
CA LEU A 42 6.15 -7.60 -17.10
C LEU A 42 7.55 -7.57 -16.46
N HIS A 43 8.03 -8.71 -15.95
CA HIS A 43 9.29 -8.81 -15.20
C HIS A 43 10.34 -9.68 -15.89
N VAL A 44 10.00 -10.36 -16.99
CA VAL A 44 10.97 -11.13 -17.78
C VAL A 44 11.94 -10.15 -18.47
N GLY A 45 13.24 -10.26 -18.17
CA GLY A 45 14.28 -9.40 -18.74
C GLY A 45 14.31 -7.96 -18.21
N ALA A 46 13.55 -7.64 -17.15
CA ALA A 46 13.59 -6.33 -16.53
C ALA A 46 14.70 -6.28 -15.46
N GLU A 47 15.69 -5.41 -15.66
CA GLU A 47 16.69 -5.13 -14.62
C GLU A 47 15.99 -4.55 -13.37
N PRO A 48 16.40 -4.95 -12.15
CA PRO A 48 15.87 -4.35 -10.94
C PRO A 48 16.17 -2.85 -10.95
N ALA A 49 15.13 -2.01 -10.93
CA ALA A 49 15.32 -0.58 -10.72
C ALA A 49 16.14 -0.35 -9.43
N GLU A 50 17.16 0.52 -9.50
CA GLU A 50 18.14 0.75 -8.43
C GLU A 50 17.48 1.10 -7.08
N SER A 51 16.31 1.75 -7.14
CA SER A 51 15.44 1.93 -5.99
C SER A 51 14.00 2.08 -6.44
N ASN A 52 13.06 1.55 -5.66
CA ASN A 52 11.63 1.75 -5.91
C ASN A 52 11.05 2.61 -4.78
N ARG A 53 10.55 3.81 -5.11
CA ARG A 53 9.95 4.75 -4.18
C ARG A 53 8.43 4.65 -4.24
N ILE A 54 7.86 3.99 -3.24
CA ILE A 54 6.44 3.70 -3.13
C ILE A 54 5.79 4.74 -2.22
N LEU A 55 4.78 5.44 -2.72
CA LEU A 55 3.87 6.25 -1.92
C LEU A 55 2.57 5.47 -1.72
N SER A 56 2.23 5.16 -0.47
CA SER A 56 1.05 4.36 -0.11
C SER A 56 0.05 5.20 0.65
N VAL A 57 -1.20 5.24 0.16
CA VAL A 57 -2.28 6.07 0.70
C VAL A 57 -3.40 5.18 1.25
N ASP A 58 -3.76 5.41 2.51
CA ASP A 58 -5.03 4.98 3.11
C ASP A 58 -6.02 6.14 3.05
N MET A 59 -7.13 5.92 2.34
CA MET A 59 -8.07 6.96 1.96
C MET A 59 -8.96 7.38 3.14
N GLY A 60 -9.01 8.69 3.38
CA GLY A 60 -9.91 9.31 4.34
C GLY A 60 -9.91 10.82 4.21
N ILE A 61 -11.03 11.47 4.52
CA ILE A 61 -11.09 12.95 4.49
C ILE A 61 -10.54 13.56 5.78
N ARG A 62 -10.92 13.00 6.93
CA ARG A 62 -10.52 13.47 8.28
C ARG A 62 -9.27 12.76 8.82
N ASN A 63 -8.84 11.72 8.14
CA ASN A 63 -7.88 10.74 8.63
C ASN A 63 -7.04 10.17 7.49
N LEU A 64 -6.80 10.95 6.43
CA LEU A 64 -5.91 10.53 5.35
C LEU A 64 -4.57 10.14 5.96
N ALA A 65 -4.14 8.90 5.75
CA ALA A 65 -2.84 8.44 6.17
C ALA A 65 -2.03 8.04 4.94
N TYR A 66 -0.74 8.37 4.94
CA TYR A 66 0.14 7.93 3.88
C TYR A 66 1.56 7.71 4.39
N CYS A 67 2.29 6.87 3.69
CA CYS A 67 3.72 6.72 3.88
C CYS A 67 4.47 6.72 2.54
N VAL A 68 5.75 7.08 2.60
CA VAL A 68 6.66 7.01 1.46
C VAL A 68 7.82 6.11 1.87
N VAL A 69 7.95 4.99 1.18
CA VAL A 69 8.98 3.98 1.44
C VAL A 69 9.88 3.81 0.22
N THR A 70 11.17 3.67 0.45
CA THR A 70 12.13 3.27 -0.57
C THR A 70 12.54 1.83 -0.32
N THR A 71 12.46 0.99 -1.34
CA THR A 71 12.99 -0.38 -1.32
C THR A 71 14.29 -0.42 -2.09
N THR A 72 15.33 -0.97 -1.48
CA THR A 72 16.58 -1.32 -2.18
C THR A 72 16.51 -2.79 -2.59
N PRO A 73 16.80 -3.13 -3.86
CA PRO A 73 17.03 -4.52 -4.22
C PRO A 73 18.15 -5.11 -3.34
N PRO A 74 18.09 -6.40 -2.98
CA PRO A 74 19.27 -7.07 -2.44
C PRO A 74 20.42 -6.93 -3.45
N SER A 75 21.63 -6.65 -2.96
CA SER A 75 22.79 -6.49 -3.82
C SER A 75 23.12 -7.82 -4.53
N ASN A 76 23.43 -7.76 -5.83
CA ASN A 76 23.76 -8.93 -6.66
C ASN A 76 25.01 -9.71 -6.21
N ASN A 77 25.66 -9.33 -5.11
CA ASN A 77 26.93 -9.93 -4.65
C ASN A 77 26.74 -11.14 -3.73
N GLU A 78 25.52 -11.48 -3.34
CA GLU A 78 25.25 -12.75 -2.66
C GLU A 78 24.60 -13.71 -3.64
N ASN A 79 25.13 -14.94 -3.72
CA ASN A 79 24.59 -16.06 -4.48
C ASN A 79 23.15 -16.42 -4.00
N GLN A 80 22.16 -15.59 -4.35
CA GLN A 80 20.73 -15.83 -4.07
C GLN A 80 20.11 -16.79 -5.10
N HIS A 81 20.91 -17.65 -5.73
CA HIS A 81 20.47 -18.71 -6.64
C HIS A 81 19.77 -19.88 -5.92
N SER A 82 19.56 -19.77 -4.61
CA SER A 82 18.81 -20.75 -3.85
C SER A 82 17.64 -20.04 -3.21
N GLY A 83 16.42 -20.34 -3.67
CA GLY A 83 15.18 -19.94 -3.00
C GLY A 83 14.98 -20.67 -1.66
N THR A 84 15.99 -20.59 -0.79
CA THR A 84 16.01 -21.09 0.58
C THR A 84 15.27 -20.13 1.50
N GLU A 85 14.85 -20.63 2.67
CA GLU A 85 14.06 -19.88 3.65
C GLU A 85 14.83 -18.72 4.32
N ASP A 86 16.17 -18.70 4.24
CA ASP A 86 17.06 -17.71 4.90
C ASP A 86 17.21 -16.38 4.14
N GLN A 87 16.20 -15.95 3.39
CA GLN A 87 16.24 -14.68 2.67
C GLN A 87 16.14 -13.48 3.64
N PRO A 88 17.02 -12.45 3.52
CA PRO A 88 17.02 -11.32 4.43
C PRO A 88 15.68 -10.57 4.39
N PRO A 89 15.22 -9.97 5.52
CA PRO A 89 13.94 -9.27 5.61
C PRO A 89 13.75 -8.26 4.47
N THR A 90 12.49 -8.00 4.08
CA THR A 90 12.23 -6.90 3.14
C THR A 90 12.62 -5.58 3.80
N ALA A 91 13.73 -5.00 3.36
CA ALA A 91 14.24 -3.74 3.89
C ALA A 91 13.45 -2.55 3.31
N LEU A 92 12.79 -1.79 4.19
CA LEU A 92 12.02 -0.60 3.84
C LEU A 92 12.60 0.61 4.56
N HIS A 93 13.01 1.62 3.79
CA HIS A 93 13.37 2.92 4.32
C HIS A 93 12.17 3.87 4.26
N VAL A 94 11.65 4.26 5.43
CA VAL A 94 10.44 5.09 5.56
C VAL A 94 10.84 6.56 5.69
N SER A 95 10.62 7.31 4.62
CA SER A 95 10.94 8.75 4.52
C SER A 95 9.82 9.66 5.01
N THR A 96 8.58 9.19 4.93
CA THR A 96 7.41 9.92 5.42
C THR A 96 6.42 8.91 5.94
N TRP A 97 5.83 9.21 7.09
CA TRP A 97 4.72 8.44 7.64
C TRP A 97 3.83 9.41 8.41
N SER A 98 2.65 9.71 7.88
CA SER A 98 1.86 10.83 8.35
C SER A 98 0.37 10.57 8.24
N LYS A 99 -0.38 11.29 9.07
CA LYS A 99 -1.82 11.32 9.10
C LYS A 99 -2.29 12.77 9.12
N THR A 100 -3.28 13.11 8.30
CA THR A 100 -3.74 14.48 8.12
C THR A 100 -5.27 14.55 7.98
N ASP A 101 -5.87 15.57 8.61
CA ASP A 101 -7.25 15.97 8.35
C ASP A 101 -7.27 16.99 7.19
N LEU A 102 -7.83 16.59 6.05
CA LEU A 102 -7.77 17.35 4.81
C LEU A 102 -8.69 18.58 4.78
N LEU A 103 -9.55 18.77 5.78
CA LEU A 103 -10.39 19.98 5.85
C LEU A 103 -9.94 20.95 6.94
N GLN A 104 -8.79 20.71 7.60
CA GLN A 104 -8.18 21.76 8.40
C GLN A 104 -7.52 22.78 7.46
N PRO A 105 -7.69 24.09 7.71
CA PRO A 105 -7.06 25.11 6.89
C PRO A 105 -5.53 24.98 6.98
N ASP A 106 -4.86 24.97 5.82
CA ASP A 106 -3.41 25.12 5.77
C ASP A 106 -3.05 26.47 6.41
N PRO A 107 -2.15 26.52 7.41
CA PRO A 107 -1.75 27.77 8.04
C PRO A 107 -0.98 28.73 7.10
N ILE A 108 -0.75 28.35 5.83
CA ILE A 108 0.19 29.02 4.92
C ILE A 108 -0.49 29.69 3.71
N ASN A 109 -1.76 29.41 3.40
CA ASN A 109 -2.40 29.90 2.16
C ASN A 109 -3.50 30.97 2.34
N ASP A 110 -3.55 31.64 3.49
CA ASP A 110 -4.46 32.79 3.69
C ASP A 110 -3.82 34.10 3.18
N THR A 111 -3.23 34.06 1.99
CA THR A 111 -2.62 35.20 1.31
C THR A 111 -3.44 35.72 0.13
N ASP A 112 -4.71 35.33 0.01
CA ASP A 112 -5.62 35.99 -0.93
C ASP A 112 -6.13 37.31 -0.31
N PRO A 113 -5.65 38.50 -0.75
CA PRO A 113 -5.93 39.75 -0.06
C PRO A 113 -7.36 40.26 -0.26
N GLU A 114 -8.18 39.63 -1.11
CA GLU A 114 -9.46 40.20 -1.52
C GLU A 114 -10.65 39.89 -0.61
N THR A 115 -10.52 39.03 0.41
CA THR A 115 -11.67 38.65 1.27
C THR A 115 -11.74 39.36 2.62
N LYS A 116 -10.98 40.45 2.83
CA LYS A 116 -11.10 41.29 4.03
C LYS A 116 -11.98 42.51 3.78
N ASN A 117 -13.22 42.30 3.35
CA ASN A 117 -14.27 43.32 3.46
C ASN A 117 -15.67 42.71 3.24
N LYS A 118 -16.39 42.42 4.33
CA LYS A 118 -17.75 42.93 4.62
C LYS A 118 -18.43 42.18 5.76
N THR A 119 -18.70 42.95 6.80
CA THR A 119 -19.97 43.06 7.53
C THR A 119 -20.80 41.80 7.79
N SER A 120 -21.04 41.60 9.09
CA SER A 120 -22.08 40.77 9.69
C SER A 120 -23.45 40.93 9.02
N SER A 121 -23.81 40.01 8.12
CA SER A 121 -25.22 39.80 7.75
C SER A 121 -25.46 38.35 7.30
N ARG A 122 -25.91 37.51 8.23
CA ARG A 122 -26.99 36.53 8.06
C ARG A 122 -27.04 35.66 6.77
N THR A 123 -25.92 35.20 6.23
CA THR A 123 -25.86 34.06 5.29
C THR A 123 -25.23 32.85 5.96
N ALA A 124 -25.94 32.28 6.93
CA ALA A 124 -25.65 30.93 7.46
C ALA A 124 -26.12 29.85 6.46
N LEU A 125 -25.80 30.02 5.18
CA LEU A 125 -25.90 28.99 4.15
C LEU A 125 -24.56 28.28 4.10
N THR A 126 -24.41 27.30 5.00
CA THR A 126 -23.61 26.08 4.85
C THR A 126 -22.30 26.22 4.07
N ASN A 127 -21.19 26.56 4.74
CA ASN A 127 -19.85 26.18 4.27
C ASN A 127 -19.70 24.66 4.41
N ASP A 128 -20.42 23.88 3.60
CA ASP A 128 -20.25 22.44 3.53
C ASP A 128 -18.85 22.14 2.93
N PRO A 129 -17.90 21.63 3.73
CA PRO A 129 -16.54 21.40 3.25
C PRO A 129 -16.46 20.20 2.30
N PHE A 130 -17.57 19.49 2.09
CA PHE A 130 -17.65 18.30 1.25
C PHE A 130 -18.25 18.57 -0.13
N THR A 131 -18.46 19.84 -0.51
CA THR A 131 -18.87 20.18 -1.88
C THR A 131 -17.80 19.78 -2.91
N PRO A 132 -18.19 19.48 -4.17
CA PRO A 132 -17.22 19.15 -5.21
C PRO A 132 -16.13 20.21 -5.44
N SER A 133 -16.48 21.51 -5.31
CA SER A 133 -15.53 22.62 -5.46
C SER A 133 -14.45 22.65 -4.37
N HIS A 134 -14.80 22.30 -3.14
CA HIS A 134 -13.83 22.23 -2.04
C HIS A 134 -12.97 20.97 -2.17
N LEU A 135 -13.59 19.80 -2.36
CA LEU A 135 -12.83 18.55 -2.46
C LEU A 135 -11.92 18.50 -3.70
N SER A 136 -12.26 19.17 -4.81
CA SER A 136 -11.38 19.22 -5.98
C SER A 136 -10.10 20.01 -5.73
N ARG A 137 -10.19 21.14 -4.99
CA ARG A 137 -9.04 21.92 -4.53
C ARG A 137 -8.18 21.10 -3.56
N THR A 138 -8.83 20.45 -2.59
CA THR A 138 -8.15 19.53 -1.65
C THR A 138 -7.42 18.41 -2.39
N ALA A 139 -8.08 17.74 -3.35
CA ALA A 139 -7.52 16.66 -4.16
C ALA A 139 -6.31 17.13 -4.97
N TYR A 140 -6.39 18.31 -5.59
CA TYR A 140 -5.29 18.90 -6.33
C TYR A 140 -4.08 19.20 -5.42
N THR A 141 -4.29 19.85 -4.28
CA THR A 141 -3.23 20.18 -3.32
C THR A 141 -2.53 18.94 -2.80
N ILE A 142 -3.29 17.92 -2.36
CA ILE A 142 -2.69 16.69 -1.85
C ILE A 142 -1.98 15.91 -2.97
N THR A 143 -2.49 15.93 -4.20
CA THR A 143 -1.80 15.34 -5.35
C THR A 143 -0.44 15.99 -5.59
N ARG A 144 -0.37 17.32 -5.54
CA ARG A 144 0.90 18.05 -5.68
C ARG A 144 1.90 17.67 -4.58
N LYS A 145 1.42 17.52 -3.34
CA LYS A 145 2.24 17.04 -2.21
C LYS A 145 2.71 15.59 -2.41
N PHE A 146 1.86 14.71 -2.89
CA PHE A 146 2.26 13.33 -3.20
C PHE A 146 3.32 13.28 -4.29
N LEU A 147 3.13 14.05 -5.37
CA LEU A 147 4.08 14.13 -6.47
C LEU A 147 5.40 14.84 -6.10
N SER A 148 5.45 15.66 -5.04
CA SER A 148 6.71 16.25 -4.57
C SER A 148 7.62 15.26 -3.85
N HIS A 149 7.10 14.08 -3.48
CA HIS A 149 7.92 12.98 -2.98
C HIS A 149 8.61 12.18 -4.09
N SER A 150 8.41 12.54 -5.36
CA SER A 150 8.95 11.84 -6.54
C SER A 150 8.75 10.32 -6.51
N PRO A 151 7.51 9.82 -6.27
CA PRO A 151 7.26 8.39 -6.25
C PRO A 151 7.44 7.78 -7.65
N SER A 152 7.93 6.54 -7.70
CA SER A 152 7.85 5.68 -8.89
C SER A 152 6.56 4.85 -8.89
N THR A 153 5.95 4.64 -7.72
CA THR A 153 4.69 3.92 -7.56
C THR A 153 3.80 4.63 -6.55
N ILE A 154 2.51 4.80 -6.88
CA ILE A 154 1.48 5.30 -5.97
C ILE A 154 0.42 4.22 -5.78
N LEU A 155 0.20 3.84 -4.52
CA LEU A 155 -0.82 2.88 -4.10
C LEU A 155 -1.96 3.64 -3.44
N ILE A 156 -3.18 3.43 -3.92
CA ILE A 156 -4.38 4.04 -3.37
C ILE A 156 -5.27 2.93 -2.80
N GLU A 157 -5.51 2.93 -1.49
CA GLU A 157 -6.50 2.05 -0.87
C GLU A 157 -7.89 2.35 -1.45
N ARG A 158 -8.55 1.33 -2.01
CA ARG A 158 -9.90 1.48 -2.54
C ARG A 158 -10.93 1.63 -1.42
N GLN A 159 -11.72 2.69 -1.44
CA GLN A 159 -12.83 2.86 -0.51
C GLN A 159 -13.88 1.74 -0.70
N ARG A 160 -14.22 1.05 0.40
CA ARG A 160 -15.20 -0.04 0.39
C ARG A 160 -16.62 0.49 0.58
N PHE A 161 -17.59 -0.07 -0.14
CA PHE A 161 -18.99 0.03 0.25
C PHE A 161 -19.18 -0.67 1.59
N ARG A 162 -19.79 0.02 2.55
CA ARG A 162 -20.07 -0.53 3.87
C ARG A 162 -21.54 -0.95 3.91
N SER A 163 -21.80 -2.23 4.16
CA SER A 163 -23.15 -2.72 4.43
C SER A 163 -23.53 -2.35 5.86
N GLY A 164 -24.44 -1.39 6.01
CA GLY A 164 -24.97 -0.91 7.28
C GLY A 164 -25.92 0.25 7.00
N SER A 165 -27.20 0.09 7.35
CA SER A 165 -28.35 0.84 6.81
C SER A 165 -28.48 2.31 7.25
N GLY A 166 -27.40 2.95 7.71
CA GLY A 166 -27.43 4.33 8.18
C GLY A 166 -27.07 5.32 7.08
N ALA A 167 -27.91 6.35 6.86
CA ALA A 167 -27.67 7.41 5.87
C ALA A 167 -26.28 8.06 6.04
N ALA A 168 -25.81 8.25 7.28
CA ALA A 168 -24.50 8.81 7.58
C ALA A 168 -23.32 7.96 7.03
N ILE A 169 -23.46 6.63 7.01
CA ILE A 169 -22.43 5.73 6.45
C ILE A 169 -22.38 5.90 4.94
N GLN A 170 -23.54 5.95 4.29
CA GLN A 170 -23.64 6.16 2.85
C GLN A 170 -23.09 7.54 2.45
N GLU A 171 -23.46 8.60 3.16
CA GLU A 171 -22.99 9.96 2.93
C GLU A 171 -21.46 10.05 3.05
N TRP A 172 -20.88 9.43 4.09
CA TRP A 172 -19.42 9.36 4.26
C TRP A 172 -18.74 8.58 3.13
N THR A 173 -19.30 7.43 2.73
CA THR A 173 -18.77 6.64 1.60
C THR A 173 -18.80 7.45 0.29
N VAL A 174 -19.89 8.16 0.01
CA VAL A 174 -19.98 9.02 -1.20
C VAL A 174 -18.94 10.13 -1.17
N ARG A 175 -18.74 10.78 -0.01
CA ARG A 175 -17.73 11.84 0.14
C ARG A 175 -16.31 11.33 -0.09
N VAL A 176 -15.95 10.19 0.50
CA VAL A 176 -14.61 9.61 0.30
C VAL A 176 -14.44 9.13 -1.14
N ASN A 177 -15.43 8.48 -1.74
CA ASN A 177 -15.38 8.07 -3.15
C ASN A 177 -15.22 9.28 -4.10
N MET A 178 -15.86 10.40 -3.78
CA MET A 178 -15.70 11.64 -4.55
C MET A 178 -14.26 12.16 -4.47
N LEU A 179 -13.67 12.22 -3.27
CA LEU A 179 -12.27 12.59 -3.10
C LEU A 179 -11.33 11.60 -3.82
N GLU A 180 -11.56 10.30 -3.69
CA GLU A 180 -10.78 9.23 -4.37
C GLU A 180 -10.81 9.43 -5.90
N SER A 181 -12.00 9.65 -6.47
CA SER A 181 -12.17 9.87 -7.90
C SER A 181 -11.44 11.12 -8.38
N MET A 182 -11.48 12.21 -7.61
CA MET A 182 -10.74 13.44 -7.90
C MET A 182 -9.23 13.24 -7.80
N LEU A 183 -8.76 12.47 -6.80
CA LEU A 183 -7.35 12.14 -6.64
C LEU A 183 -6.83 11.36 -7.87
N TRP A 184 -7.55 10.34 -8.33
CA TRP A 184 -7.24 9.60 -9.56
C TRP A 184 -7.16 10.52 -10.78
N ALA A 185 -8.14 11.40 -10.95
CA ALA A 185 -8.19 12.35 -12.06
C ALA A 185 -7.00 13.33 -12.02
N CYS A 186 -6.70 13.91 -10.85
CA CYS A 186 -5.57 14.82 -10.67
C CYS A 186 -4.24 14.13 -10.93
N LEU A 187 -4.01 12.93 -10.39
CA LEU A 187 -2.77 12.16 -10.59
C LEU A 187 -2.55 11.82 -12.07
N ARG A 188 -3.61 11.35 -12.75
CA ARG A 188 -3.53 11.02 -14.17
C ARG A 188 -3.23 12.25 -15.02
N THR A 189 -3.92 13.36 -14.77
CA THR A 189 -3.80 14.60 -15.54
C THR A 189 -2.43 15.25 -15.34
N LEU A 190 -2.01 15.42 -14.09
CA LEU A 190 -0.71 16.02 -13.75
C LEU A 190 0.46 15.14 -14.20
N GLY A 191 0.31 13.82 -14.12
CA GLY A 191 1.29 12.90 -14.68
C GLY A 191 1.44 13.07 -16.20
N GLN A 192 0.32 13.06 -16.94
CA GLN A 192 0.34 13.21 -18.39
C GLN A 192 0.93 14.56 -18.84
N GLN A 193 0.61 15.66 -18.15
CA GLN A 193 1.14 17.00 -18.46
C GLN A 193 2.67 17.07 -18.25
N ARG A 194 3.21 16.34 -17.26
CA ARG A 194 4.66 16.27 -17.06
C ARG A 194 5.36 15.46 -18.16
N SER A 195 4.73 14.38 -18.63
CA SER A 195 5.26 13.53 -19.70
C SER A 195 5.21 14.17 -21.09
N THR A 196 4.42 15.23 -21.29
CA THR A 196 4.50 16.02 -22.54
C THR A 196 5.67 17.00 -22.53
N ASP A 197 6.16 17.37 -21.35
CA ASP A 197 7.26 18.34 -21.16
C ASP A 197 8.61 17.65 -20.83
N ARG A 198 8.62 16.35 -20.51
CA ARG A 198 9.80 15.53 -20.17
C ARG A 198 9.66 14.11 -20.72
N ASP A 199 10.76 13.37 -20.74
CA ASP A 199 10.77 11.96 -21.14
C ASP A 199 9.74 11.14 -20.35
N SER A 200 9.06 10.23 -21.03
CA SER A 200 7.85 9.52 -20.55
C SER A 200 8.05 8.64 -19.31
N SER A 201 9.30 8.44 -18.88
CA SER A 201 9.72 7.57 -17.78
C SER A 201 9.53 8.17 -16.37
N ASP A 202 9.17 9.45 -16.24
CA ASP A 202 9.06 10.16 -14.95
C ASP A 202 7.65 10.09 -14.32
N GLN A 203 6.71 9.36 -14.93
CA GLN A 203 5.34 9.21 -14.39
C GLN A 203 5.25 8.03 -13.41
N PRO A 204 4.75 8.23 -12.17
CA PRO A 204 4.51 7.12 -11.25
C PRO A 204 3.47 6.16 -11.80
N GLU A 205 3.71 4.86 -11.61
CA GLU A 205 2.67 3.86 -11.78
C GLU A 205 1.58 4.02 -10.71
N LEU A 206 0.32 4.00 -11.13
CA LEU A 206 -0.83 4.14 -10.22
C LEU A 206 -1.52 2.78 -10.05
N HIS A 207 -1.70 2.34 -8.80
CA HIS A 207 -2.34 1.07 -8.49
C HIS A 207 -3.44 1.24 -7.45
N GLU A 208 -4.63 0.70 -7.76
CA GLU A 208 -5.64 0.46 -6.74
C GLU A 208 -5.26 -0.75 -5.87
N VAL A 209 -5.45 -0.63 -4.56
CA VAL A 209 -5.19 -1.74 -3.65
C VAL A 209 -6.49 -2.15 -2.96
N ASN A 210 -6.75 -3.46 -2.94
CA ASN A 210 -7.84 -4.01 -2.16
C ASN A 210 -7.38 -4.23 -0.71
N PRO A 211 -7.92 -3.48 0.26
CA PRO A 211 -7.44 -3.57 1.63
C PRO A 211 -7.83 -4.86 2.37
N ALA A 212 -8.74 -5.69 1.83
CA ALA A 212 -8.91 -7.07 2.31
C ALA A 212 -7.71 -7.96 1.91
N ARG A 213 -7.12 -7.69 0.73
CA ARG A 213 -5.98 -8.45 0.21
C ARG A 213 -4.74 -8.21 1.06
N VAL A 214 -4.46 -6.96 1.42
CA VAL A 214 -3.36 -6.60 2.32
C VAL A 214 -3.54 -7.25 3.70
N ALA A 215 -4.74 -7.14 4.29
CA ALA A 215 -5.02 -7.71 5.60
C ALA A 215 -4.89 -9.26 5.60
N ASN A 216 -5.47 -9.93 4.61
CA ASN A 216 -5.39 -11.39 4.48
C ASN A 216 -4.00 -11.88 4.09
N PHE A 217 -3.13 -11.01 3.59
CA PHE A 217 -1.74 -11.35 3.29
C PHE A 217 -0.91 -11.38 4.58
N TRP A 218 -0.99 -10.33 5.41
CA TRP A 218 -0.13 -10.22 6.59
C TRP A 218 -0.62 -10.95 7.84
N VAL A 219 -1.93 -11.02 8.07
CA VAL A 219 -2.44 -11.61 9.32
C VAL A 219 -2.15 -13.11 9.45
N PRO A 220 -2.28 -13.93 8.39
CA PRO A 220 -1.92 -15.34 8.44
C PRO A 220 -0.42 -15.63 8.40
N ALA A 221 0.45 -14.61 8.36
CA ALA A 221 1.90 -14.78 8.15
C ALA A 221 2.58 -15.70 9.18
N LYS A 222 2.01 -15.85 10.37
CA LYS A 222 2.52 -16.76 11.41
C LYS A 222 2.44 -18.23 11.01
N ASP A 223 1.49 -18.57 10.16
CA ASP A 223 1.15 -19.94 9.76
C ASP A 223 1.40 -20.20 8.27
N VAL A 224 1.66 -19.13 7.48
CA VAL A 224 1.78 -19.18 6.02
C VAL A 224 3.04 -18.42 5.59
N PRO A 225 4.05 -19.10 5.03
CA PRO A 225 5.22 -18.44 4.46
C PRO A 225 4.81 -17.45 3.35
N LEU A 226 5.23 -16.19 3.49
CA LEU A 226 4.85 -15.11 2.56
C LEU A 226 5.86 -14.86 1.45
N ARG A 227 6.94 -15.65 1.40
CA ARG A 227 7.97 -15.60 0.36
C ARG A 227 7.74 -16.65 -0.70
N ARG A 228 8.12 -16.30 -1.93
CA ARG A 228 8.12 -17.23 -3.05
C ARG A 228 9.39 -18.09 -3.05
N THR A 229 9.22 -19.40 -3.18
CA THR A 229 10.33 -20.36 -3.28
C THR A 229 10.12 -21.35 -4.42
N ALA A 230 11.19 -22.06 -4.80
CA ALA A 230 11.14 -23.14 -5.80
C ALA A 230 10.27 -24.33 -5.35
N ALA A 231 9.95 -24.42 -4.04
CA ALA A 231 9.13 -25.49 -3.46
C ALA A 231 7.76 -25.62 -4.13
N LEU A 232 7.24 -24.56 -4.76
CA LEU A 232 6.00 -24.64 -5.55
C LEU A 232 6.04 -25.73 -6.62
N PHE A 233 7.19 -26.01 -7.21
CA PHE A 233 7.33 -26.92 -8.36
C PHE A 233 7.73 -28.34 -7.95
N GLN A 234 7.68 -28.67 -6.66
CA GLN A 234 7.92 -30.03 -6.14
C GLN A 234 6.64 -30.88 -6.24
N ASP A 235 6.79 -32.20 -6.23
CA ASP A 235 5.67 -33.13 -6.44
C ASP A 235 4.61 -33.07 -5.33
N ASP A 236 5.03 -32.82 -4.08
CA ASP A 236 4.16 -32.69 -2.91
C ASP A 236 3.58 -31.26 -2.72
N ALA A 237 4.02 -30.31 -3.55
CA ALA A 237 3.66 -28.89 -3.41
C ALA A 237 2.17 -28.62 -3.62
N GLY A 238 1.48 -29.53 -4.33
CA GLY A 238 0.04 -29.50 -4.50
C GLY A 238 -0.73 -29.56 -3.18
N GLU A 239 -0.39 -30.52 -2.33
CA GLU A 239 -1.05 -30.78 -1.05
C GLU A 239 -0.67 -29.69 -0.03
N LYS A 240 0.61 -29.31 0.02
CA LYS A 240 1.07 -28.17 0.83
C LYS A 240 0.33 -26.89 0.47
N ALA A 241 0.19 -26.58 -0.83
CA ALA A 241 -0.53 -25.39 -1.28
C ALA A 241 -2.02 -25.45 -0.92
N GLU A 242 -2.64 -26.62 -0.91
CA GLU A 242 -4.03 -26.79 -0.49
C GLU A 242 -4.19 -26.47 1.00
N THR A 243 -3.33 -27.01 1.86
CA THR A 243 -3.31 -26.70 3.30
C THR A 243 -3.10 -25.20 3.55
N LEU A 244 -2.13 -24.57 2.88
CA LEU A 244 -1.87 -23.14 3.03
C LEU A 244 -3.07 -22.30 2.58
N MET A 245 -3.68 -22.64 1.44
CA MET A 245 -4.87 -21.93 0.96
C MET A 245 -6.10 -22.20 1.83
N GLU A 246 -6.17 -23.33 2.54
CA GLU A 246 -7.18 -23.57 3.55
C GLU A 246 -6.97 -22.65 4.76
N VAL A 247 -5.73 -22.42 5.21
CA VAL A 247 -5.43 -21.47 6.29
C VAL A 247 -5.78 -20.03 5.89
N VAL A 248 -5.40 -19.60 4.68
CA VAL A 248 -5.74 -18.27 4.15
C VAL A 248 -7.25 -18.12 3.91
N GLY A 249 -7.90 -19.18 3.43
CA GLY A 249 -9.32 -19.22 3.06
C GLY A 249 -10.25 -19.46 4.24
N LYS A 250 -9.75 -20.03 5.34
CA LYS A 250 -10.46 -20.15 6.60
C LYS A 250 -10.88 -18.75 7.02
N LYS A 251 -12.20 -18.55 7.17
CA LYS A 251 -12.79 -17.34 7.77
C LYS A 251 -12.48 -17.26 9.27
N THR A 252 -11.29 -17.68 9.69
CA THR A 252 -10.86 -17.72 11.08
C THR A 252 -10.65 -16.30 11.56
N ARG A 253 -11.62 -15.84 12.36
CA ARG A 253 -11.66 -14.56 13.09
C ARG A 253 -11.65 -13.33 12.17
N LYS A 254 -12.69 -12.51 12.31
CA LYS A 254 -12.75 -11.18 11.69
C LYS A 254 -11.46 -10.42 12.04
N ILE A 255 -10.62 -10.13 11.05
CA ILE A 255 -9.40 -9.34 11.22
C ILE A 255 -9.77 -8.02 11.88
N GLN A 256 -9.19 -7.78 13.05
CA GLN A 256 -9.45 -6.60 13.87
C GLN A 256 -8.38 -5.54 13.61
N LYS A 257 -8.71 -4.28 13.91
CA LYS A 257 -7.76 -3.16 13.84
C LYS A 257 -6.50 -3.41 14.66
N LYS A 258 -6.65 -4.06 15.82
CA LYS A 258 -5.54 -4.38 16.72
C LYS A 258 -4.55 -5.38 16.09
N ASP A 259 -5.02 -6.32 15.27
CA ASP A 259 -4.15 -7.31 14.62
C ASP A 259 -3.14 -6.61 13.70
N LYS A 260 -3.64 -5.65 12.90
CA LYS A 260 -2.82 -4.82 12.02
C LYS A 260 -1.78 -3.98 12.76
N ILE A 261 -2.21 -3.31 13.83
CA ILE A 261 -1.32 -2.51 14.68
C ILE A 261 -0.23 -3.37 15.30
N ASN A 262 -0.58 -4.57 15.78
CA ASN A 262 0.38 -5.48 16.39
C ASN A 262 1.44 -5.98 15.40
N ILE A 263 1.07 -6.21 14.13
CA ILE A 263 2.03 -6.57 13.08
C ILE A 263 3.06 -5.45 12.90
N VAL A 264 2.60 -4.21 12.74
CA VAL A 264 3.50 -3.05 12.58
C VAL A 264 4.40 -2.88 13.82
N ARG A 265 3.87 -3.07 15.03
CA ARG A 265 4.69 -3.03 16.25
C ARG A 265 5.78 -4.10 16.27
N SER A 266 5.47 -5.33 15.86
CA SER A 266 6.48 -6.38 15.78
C SER A 266 7.60 -6.04 14.79
N TRP A 267 7.31 -5.32 13.70
CA TRP A 267 8.34 -4.82 12.78
C TRP A 267 9.20 -3.72 13.41
N LEU A 268 8.59 -2.82 14.18
CA LEU A 268 9.33 -1.79 14.94
C LEU A 268 10.24 -2.40 16.02
N GLU A 269 9.87 -3.56 16.56
CA GLU A 269 10.65 -4.33 17.55
C GLU A 269 11.73 -5.22 16.92
N GLY A 270 11.84 -5.29 15.58
CA GLY A 270 12.88 -6.03 14.86
C GLY A 270 12.48 -7.41 14.35
N SER A 271 11.22 -7.62 13.96
CA SER A 271 10.75 -8.86 13.31
C SER A 271 11.54 -9.24 12.04
N GLU A 272 11.65 -10.54 11.80
CA GLU A 272 12.40 -11.16 10.69
C GLU A 272 11.75 -10.98 9.30
N ASP A 273 10.48 -10.55 9.22
CA ASP A 273 9.79 -10.40 7.93
C ASP A 273 10.15 -9.10 7.20
N VAL A 274 10.14 -8.00 7.92
CA VAL A 274 10.26 -6.63 7.38
C VAL A 274 11.17 -5.81 8.28
N ALA A 275 12.28 -5.34 7.72
CA ALA A 275 13.23 -4.48 8.40
C ALA A 275 12.90 -3.02 8.09
N LEU A 276 12.54 -2.24 9.10
CA LEU A 276 12.15 -0.84 8.96
C LEU A 276 13.30 0.08 9.42
N THR A 277 13.64 1.05 8.57
CA THR A 277 14.44 2.22 8.96
C THR A 277 13.63 3.49 8.72
N PHE A 278 13.90 4.54 9.50
CA PHE A 278 13.11 5.78 9.46
C PHE A 278 14.02 6.99 9.39
N GLU A 279 13.61 8.01 8.63
CA GLU A 279 14.24 9.33 8.63
C GLU A 279 13.24 10.44 9.02
N GLY A 280 13.77 11.57 9.49
CA GLY A 280 13.00 12.79 9.79
C GLY A 280 11.73 12.55 10.63
N GLU A 281 10.62 13.11 10.14
CA GLU A 281 9.30 13.03 10.80
C GLU A 281 8.74 11.59 10.88
N ALA A 282 9.17 10.69 9.99
CA ALA A 282 8.74 9.30 10.04
C ALA A 282 9.28 8.60 11.31
N ALA A 283 10.49 8.94 11.75
CA ALA A 283 11.08 8.40 12.98
C ALA A 283 10.32 8.89 14.23
N ILE A 284 9.83 10.13 14.21
CA ILE A 284 8.97 10.66 15.29
C ILE A 284 7.64 9.90 15.32
N THR A 285 7.03 9.68 14.15
CA THR A 285 5.79 8.92 14.03
C THR A 285 5.97 7.47 14.51
N ALA A 286 7.08 6.81 14.19
CA ALA A 286 7.39 5.47 14.65
C ALA A 286 7.47 5.36 16.18
N ARG A 287 8.21 6.26 16.84
CA ARG A 287 8.30 6.31 18.32
C ARG A 287 6.93 6.49 18.97
N ARG A 288 6.15 7.45 18.46
CA ARG A 288 4.80 7.73 18.95
C ARG A 288 3.83 6.56 18.69
N PHE A 289 3.96 5.87 17.55
CA PHE A 289 3.19 4.67 17.23
C PHE A 289 3.46 3.53 18.21
N ASN A 290 4.73 3.40 18.66
CA ASN A 290 5.15 2.45 19.68
C ASN A 290 4.75 2.86 21.12
N GLY A 291 4.18 4.05 21.30
CA GLY A 291 3.74 4.55 22.60
C GLY A 291 4.87 5.15 23.45
N GLU A 292 6.04 5.44 22.85
CA GLU A 292 7.11 6.17 23.53
C GLU A 292 6.66 7.61 23.81
N LYS A 293 6.71 8.01 25.09
CA LYS A 293 6.46 9.40 25.48
C LYS A 293 7.68 10.24 25.09
N SER A 294 7.46 11.35 24.39
CA SER A 294 8.53 12.31 24.05
C SER A 294 9.23 12.78 25.33
N THR A 295 10.53 12.52 25.45
CA THR A 295 11.35 12.86 26.63
C THR A 295 11.81 14.32 26.68
N ARG A 296 11.25 15.23 25.88
CA ARG A 296 11.60 16.66 25.94
C ARG A 296 10.43 17.57 26.29
N THR A 297 10.54 18.13 27.48
CA THR A 297 9.90 19.31 28.05
C THR A 297 9.75 20.44 27.02
N THR A 298 8.53 20.86 26.72
CA THR A 298 8.14 22.27 26.63
C THR A 298 6.62 22.36 26.66
N THR A 299 6.17 23.29 27.47
CA THR A 299 4.79 23.65 27.78
C THR A 299 4.05 24.08 26.53
N SER A 300 3.37 23.14 25.88
CA SER A 300 2.29 23.42 24.94
C SER A 300 1.19 22.40 25.21
N THR A 301 0.02 22.88 25.60
CA THR A 301 -1.18 22.08 25.91
C THR A 301 -1.78 21.40 24.67
N GLN A 302 -1.06 21.37 23.54
CA GLN A 302 -1.46 20.72 22.28
C GLN A 302 -0.67 19.43 21.97
N ASP A 303 0.49 19.19 22.60
CA ASP A 303 1.34 18.01 22.31
C ASP A 303 0.95 16.75 23.10
N ALA A 304 -0.04 16.82 23.99
CA ALA A 304 -0.56 15.70 24.76
C ALA A 304 -1.58 14.84 24.00
N ALA A 305 -1.92 15.19 22.76
CA ALA A 305 -2.72 14.34 21.90
C ALA A 305 -1.81 13.25 21.31
N GLY A 306 -1.71 12.12 22.01
CA GLY A 306 -1.12 10.90 21.45
C GLY A 306 -1.67 10.66 20.04
N ILE A 307 -0.87 10.10 19.12
CA ILE A 307 -1.29 9.84 17.73
C ILE A 307 -2.65 9.13 17.77
N GLY A 308 -3.72 9.86 17.46
CA GLY A 308 -5.07 9.32 17.47
C GLY A 308 -5.21 8.20 16.43
N LYS A 309 -6.18 7.28 16.58
CA LYS A 309 -6.48 6.17 15.65
C LYS A 309 -5.27 5.68 14.83
N LEU A 310 -4.45 4.85 15.47
CA LEU A 310 -3.21 4.25 14.92
C LEU A 310 -3.47 3.32 13.73
N ASP A 311 -4.71 2.85 13.53
CA ASP A 311 -5.05 1.92 12.46
C ASP A 311 -4.84 2.50 11.07
N ASP A 312 -5.12 3.80 10.85
CA ASP A 312 -4.92 4.44 9.55
C ASP A 312 -3.42 4.47 9.16
N LEU A 313 -2.53 4.72 10.14
CA LEU A 313 -1.07 4.67 9.94
C LEU A 313 -0.57 3.24 9.73
N ALA A 314 -1.16 2.26 10.42
CA ALA A 314 -0.84 0.87 10.20
C ALA A 314 -1.23 0.43 8.78
N ASP A 315 -2.41 0.86 8.30
CA ASP A 315 -2.96 0.46 7.01
C ASP A 315 -2.09 0.93 5.85
N CYS A 316 -1.66 2.20 5.83
CA CYS A 316 -0.80 2.69 4.76
C CYS A 316 0.59 2.00 4.73
N LEU A 317 1.18 1.70 5.90
CA LEU A 317 2.48 1.02 5.99
C LEU A 317 2.39 -0.49 5.64
N LEU A 318 1.37 -1.19 6.12
CA LEU A 318 1.09 -2.59 5.75
C LEU A 318 0.88 -2.73 4.25
N GLN A 319 0.17 -1.77 3.63
CA GLN A 319 -0.04 -1.73 2.19
C GLN A 319 1.27 -1.56 1.42
N ALA A 320 2.13 -0.62 1.84
CA ALA A 320 3.43 -0.40 1.21
C ALA A 320 4.34 -1.65 1.31
N ALA A 321 4.40 -2.25 2.49
CA ALA A 321 5.15 -3.47 2.72
C ALA A 321 4.61 -4.65 1.90
N ALA A 322 3.28 -4.81 1.83
CA ALA A 322 2.64 -5.88 1.05
C ALA A 322 3.03 -5.76 -0.43
N TRP A 323 2.97 -4.53 -0.96
CA TRP A 323 3.37 -4.27 -2.34
C TRP A 323 4.84 -4.62 -2.58
N ALA A 324 5.75 -4.18 -1.72
CA ALA A 324 7.17 -4.51 -1.82
C ALA A 324 7.40 -6.04 -1.87
N ARG A 325 6.76 -6.77 -0.96
CA ARG A 325 6.81 -8.24 -0.92
C ARG A 325 6.19 -8.89 -2.18
N TRP A 326 5.07 -8.36 -2.68
CA TRP A 326 4.46 -8.87 -3.91
C TRP A 326 5.35 -8.65 -5.13
N GLN A 327 6.02 -7.49 -5.22
CA GLN A 327 6.98 -7.22 -6.30
C GLN A 327 8.19 -8.16 -6.23
N GLU A 328 8.72 -8.39 -5.03
CA GLU A 328 9.78 -9.39 -4.79
C GLU A 328 9.33 -10.78 -5.25
N ASN A 329 8.16 -11.24 -4.79
CA ASN A 329 7.59 -12.54 -5.17
C ASN A 329 7.33 -12.65 -6.68
N ARG A 330 6.93 -11.57 -7.36
CA ARG A 330 6.74 -11.55 -8.82
C ARG A 330 8.05 -11.77 -9.57
N ARG A 331 9.14 -11.12 -9.17
CA ARG A 331 10.46 -11.29 -9.78
C ARG A 331 10.97 -12.71 -9.62
N ILE A 332 10.96 -13.22 -8.39
CA ILE A 332 11.37 -14.60 -8.08
C ILE A 332 10.51 -15.60 -8.88
N PHE A 333 9.20 -15.37 -8.95
CA PHE A 333 8.33 -16.28 -9.70
C PHE A 333 8.59 -16.26 -11.21
N ALA A 334 8.88 -15.08 -11.79
CA ALA A 334 9.23 -14.97 -13.20
C ALA A 334 10.51 -15.76 -13.52
N GLN A 335 11.57 -15.61 -12.70
CA GLN A 335 12.83 -16.34 -12.82
C GLN A 335 12.62 -17.86 -12.75
N LEU A 336 11.92 -18.35 -11.72
CA LEU A 336 11.66 -19.78 -11.56
C LEU A 336 10.85 -20.38 -12.73
N VAL A 337 9.89 -19.61 -13.29
CA VAL A 337 9.11 -20.06 -14.45
C VAL A 337 9.97 -20.08 -15.71
N GLU A 338 10.89 -19.13 -15.88
CA GLU A 338 11.82 -19.06 -17.01
C GLU A 338 12.82 -20.24 -16.98
N GLU A 339 13.47 -20.49 -15.84
CA GLU A 339 14.38 -21.62 -15.63
C GLU A 339 13.71 -22.96 -15.95
N ARG A 340 12.49 -23.18 -15.46
CA ARG A 340 11.69 -24.37 -15.74
C ARG A 340 11.17 -24.47 -17.16
N SER A 341 11.13 -23.35 -17.88
CA SER A 341 10.72 -23.32 -19.29
C SER A 341 11.88 -23.61 -20.24
N ALA A 342 13.12 -23.41 -19.78
CA ALA A 342 14.34 -23.63 -20.53
C ALA A 342 14.86 -25.08 -20.44
N GLY A 343 14.53 -25.80 -19.36
CA GLY A 343 14.79 -27.25 -19.19
C GLY A 343 13.66 -28.13 -19.68
#